data_AF-A0A530Y4W1-F1
#
_entry.id   AF-A0A530Y4W1-F1
#
_cell.length_a   1.000
_cell.length_b   1.000
_cell.length_c   1.000
_cell.angle_alpha   90.00
_cell.angle_beta   90.00
_cell.angle_gamma   90.00
#
_symmetry.space_group_name_H-M   'P 1'
#
loop_
_entity.id
_entity.type
_entity.pdbx_description
1 polymer ?
#
loop_
_entity_poly.entity_id
_entity_poly.type
_entity_poly.pdbx_seq_one_letter_code
_entity_poly.pdbx_strand_id
1 'polypeptide(L)'
;MIRRLQRSPLTFQVTLTVMALAIFALAMVVGFGFYATVQADSVSLERQKILFANGMRDRMAAVDREQESIAVWDDSVINAKAGNVDWMIDNISVWMYSYYGHDRVYVLDAADRPVHAMREGNVLAPARYSEDEPVLLPTVERVRRLIRESAEEDQAGGPVKLAAGDLVELDGKPAILSIMPLVP
;
A
#
# COMPACT_ATOMS: atom_id res chain seq x y z
N MET A 1 -3.90 -16.77 83.09
CA MET A 1 -3.39 -17.92 82.30
C MET A 1 -3.02 -17.42 80.91
N ILE A 2 -1.76 -17.03 80.69
CA ILE A 2 -1.29 -16.47 79.41
C ILE A 2 -0.34 -17.50 78.80
N ARG A 3 -0.81 -18.20 77.76
CA ARG A 3 -0.05 -19.24 77.06
C ARG A 3 0.97 -18.53 76.15
N ARG A 4 2.23 -18.43 76.58
CA ARG A 4 3.33 -18.01 75.69
C ARG A 4 3.50 -19.09 74.63
N LEU A 5 3.09 -18.79 73.40
CA LEU A 5 3.42 -19.58 72.22
C LEU A 5 4.93 -19.45 71.96
N GLN A 6 5.75 -20.30 72.59
CA GLN A 6 7.14 -20.50 72.16
C GLN A 6 7.10 -21.15 70.78
N ARG A 7 7.23 -20.35 69.73
CA ARG A 7 7.50 -20.87 68.39
C ARG A 7 8.86 -21.55 68.40
N SER A 8 8.91 -22.82 68.02
CA SER A 8 10.15 -23.57 67.89
C SER A 8 11.00 -22.99 66.74
N PRO A 9 12.32 -22.81 66.92
CA PRO A 9 13.21 -22.25 65.91
C PRO A 9 13.24 -23.06 64.60
N LEU A 10 13.01 -24.38 64.70
CA LEU A 10 12.92 -25.28 63.55
C LEU A 10 11.66 -25.01 62.71
N THR A 11 10.51 -24.80 63.35
CA THR A 11 9.26 -24.51 62.62
C THR A 11 9.36 -23.18 61.90
N PHE A 12 10.02 -22.19 62.50
CA PHE A 12 10.26 -20.89 61.89
C PHE A 12 11.18 -20.98 60.67
N GLN A 13 12.30 -21.72 60.76
CA GLN A 13 13.21 -21.95 59.63
C GLN A 13 12.53 -22.67 58.46
N VAL A 14 11.79 -23.76 58.73
CA VAL A 14 11.10 -24.51 57.68
C VAL A 14 10.06 -23.63 56.97
N THR A 15 9.27 -22.87 57.74
CA THR A 15 8.26 -21.97 57.16
C THR A 15 8.90 -20.89 56.27
N LEU A 16 10.03 -20.32 56.71
CA LEU A 16 10.76 -19.32 55.94
C LEU A 16 11.30 -19.90 54.62
N THR A 17 11.87 -21.11 54.65
CA THR A 17 12.39 -21.78 53.45
C THR A 17 11.27 -22.09 52.45
N VAL A 18 10.13 -22.62 52.92
CA VAL A 18 8.98 -22.89 52.06
C VAL A 18 8.44 -21.60 51.43
N MET A 19 8.33 -20.52 52.22
CA MET A 19 7.88 -19.23 51.71
C MET A 19 8.86 -18.65 50.68
N ALA A 20 10.17 -18.77 50.90
CA ALA A 20 11.19 -18.32 49.96
C ALA A 20 11.11 -19.10 48.63
N LEU A 21 10.93 -20.42 48.68
CA LEU A 21 10.75 -21.26 47.50
C LEU A 21 9.47 -20.90 46.75
N ALA A 22 8.36 -20.62 47.46
CA ALA A 22 7.11 -20.22 46.86
C ALA A 22 7.23 -18.85 46.14
N ILE A 23 7.89 -17.87 46.77
CA ILE A 23 8.16 -16.56 46.17
C ILE A 23 9.07 -16.71 44.94
N PHE A 24 10.10 -17.54 45.03
CA PHE A 24 11.00 -17.80 43.91
C PHE A 24 10.27 -18.45 42.72
N ALA A 25 9.44 -19.47 43.00
CA ALA A 25 8.63 -20.11 41.97
C ALA A 25 7.65 -19.10 41.32
N LEU A 26 7.00 -18.24 42.12
CA LEU A 26 6.13 -17.19 41.61
C LEU A 26 6.90 -16.20 40.72
N ALA A 27 8.08 -15.76 41.16
CA ALA A 27 8.93 -14.85 40.39
C ALA A 27 9.35 -15.47 39.04
N MET A 28 9.67 -16.76 39.02
CA MET A 28 9.98 -17.48 37.76
C MET A 28 8.78 -17.52 36.82
N VAL A 29 7.58 -17.85 37.32
CA VAL A 29 6.36 -17.91 36.49
C VAL A 29 6.02 -16.53 35.92
N VAL A 30 6.08 -15.48 36.74
CA VAL A 30 5.82 -14.10 36.29
C VAL A 30 6.88 -13.64 35.30
N GLY A 31 8.17 -13.87 35.59
CA GLY A 31 9.27 -13.49 34.71
C GLY A 31 9.20 -14.20 33.35
N PHE A 32 8.93 -15.51 33.36
CA PHE A 32 8.73 -16.27 32.13
C PHE A 32 7.50 -15.82 31.36
N GLY A 33 6.37 -15.56 32.05
CA GLY A 33 5.15 -15.04 31.43
C GLY A 33 5.40 -13.71 30.72
N PHE A 34 6.07 -12.77 31.39
CA PHE A 34 6.43 -11.48 30.81
C PHE A 34 7.36 -11.63 29.60
N TYR A 35 8.41 -12.45 29.71
CA TYR A 35 9.30 -12.75 28.60
C TYR A 35 8.57 -13.34 27.40
N ALA A 36 7.69 -14.31 27.64
CA ALA A 36 6.91 -14.96 26.60
C ALA A 36 5.96 -13.96 25.90
N THR A 37 5.31 -13.07 26.65
CA THR A 37 4.45 -12.01 26.08
C THR A 37 5.25 -11.05 25.21
N VAL A 38 6.35 -10.48 25.72
CA VAL A 38 7.18 -9.53 24.97
C VAL A 38 7.72 -10.17 23.69
N GLN A 39 8.18 -11.42 23.77
CA GLN A 39 8.69 -12.15 22.61
C GLN A 39 7.58 -12.46 21.59
N ALA A 40 6.39 -12.81 22.06
CA ALA A 40 5.25 -13.06 21.18
C ALA A 40 4.81 -11.78 20.44
N ASP A 41 4.79 -10.65 21.14
CA ASP A 41 4.43 -9.35 20.57
C ASP A 41 5.43 -8.91 19.49
N SER A 42 6.74 -9.06 19.73
CA SER A 42 7.77 -8.67 18.75
C SER A 42 7.69 -9.50 17.48
N VAL A 43 7.51 -10.82 17.61
CA VAL A 43 7.37 -11.73 16.45
C VAL A 43 6.08 -11.46 15.68
N SER A 44 4.98 -11.19 16.39
CA SER A 44 3.70 -10.87 15.77
C SER A 44 3.76 -9.56 14.99
N LEU A 45 4.38 -8.52 15.55
CA LEU A 45 4.57 -7.24 14.88
C LEU A 45 5.41 -7.37 13.60
N GLU A 46 6.50 -8.15 13.65
CA GLU A 46 7.35 -8.39 12.48
C GLU A 46 6.58 -9.09 11.34
N ARG A 47 5.82 -10.14 11.68
CA ARG A 47 4.97 -10.84 10.70
C ARG A 47 3.92 -9.93 10.10
N GLN A 48 3.26 -9.11 10.92
CA GLN A 48 2.27 -8.14 10.43
C GLN A 48 2.88 -7.15 9.45
N LYS A 49 4.09 -6.63 9.72
CA LYS A 49 4.80 -5.73 8.79
C LYS A 49 5.11 -6.42 7.46
N ILE A 50 5.56 -7.67 7.49
CA ILE A 50 5.85 -8.43 6.28
C ILE A 50 4.58 -8.67 5.45
N LEU A 51 3.49 -9.12 6.10
CA LEU A 51 2.20 -9.34 5.43
C LEU A 51 1.67 -8.05 4.82
N PHE A 52 1.75 -6.93 5.53
CA PHE A 52 1.35 -5.62 5.02
C PHE A 52 2.20 -5.21 3.81
N ALA A 53 3.52 -5.31 3.91
CA ALA A 53 4.43 -4.96 2.82
C ALA A 53 4.20 -5.84 1.57
N ASN A 54 3.92 -7.14 1.76
CA ASN A 54 3.61 -8.05 0.66
C ASN A 54 2.26 -7.70 0.03
N GLY A 55 1.21 -7.50 0.85
CA GLY A 55 -0.10 -7.08 0.35
C GLY A 55 -0.05 -5.76 -0.43
N MET A 56 0.76 -4.79 0.02
CA MET A 56 0.98 -3.55 -0.71
C MET A 56 1.65 -3.78 -2.07
N ARG A 57 2.70 -4.61 -2.13
CA ARG A 57 3.35 -4.96 -3.40
C ARG A 57 2.40 -5.66 -4.35
N ASP A 58 1.61 -6.61 -3.84
CA ASP A 58 0.64 -7.35 -4.64
C ASP A 58 -0.42 -6.42 -5.22
N ARG A 59 -0.91 -5.44 -4.43
CA ARG A 59 -1.88 -4.45 -4.92
C ARG A 59 -1.27 -3.48 -5.94
N MET A 60 -0.05 -3.00 -5.72
CA MET A 60 0.65 -2.17 -6.72
C MET A 60 0.84 -2.92 -8.03
N ALA A 61 1.25 -4.19 -7.97
CA ALA A 61 1.38 -5.03 -9.15
C ALA A 61 0.02 -5.34 -9.81
N ALA A 62 -1.07 -5.41 -9.05
CA ALA A 62 -2.41 -5.54 -9.59
C ALA A 62 -2.81 -4.29 -10.37
N VAL A 63 -2.70 -3.09 -9.77
CA VAL A 63 -3.03 -1.82 -10.43
C VAL A 63 -2.29 -1.63 -11.74
N ASP A 64 -1.00 -1.99 -11.77
CA ASP A 64 -0.17 -1.93 -12.97
C ASP A 64 -0.68 -2.86 -14.09
N ARG A 65 -1.00 -4.12 -13.78
CA ARG A 65 -1.59 -5.06 -14.75
C ARG A 65 -2.99 -4.66 -15.20
N GLU A 66 -3.79 -4.12 -14.29
CA GLU A 66 -5.16 -3.65 -14.56
C GLU A 66 -5.15 -2.44 -15.50
N GLN A 67 -4.20 -1.52 -15.32
CA GLN A 67 -4.00 -0.39 -16.23
C GLN A 67 -3.44 -0.84 -17.59
N GLU A 68 -2.52 -1.80 -17.61
CA GLU A 68 -1.98 -2.36 -18.86
C GLU A 68 -3.08 -2.96 -19.74
N SER A 69 -4.12 -3.55 -19.14
CA SER A 69 -5.22 -4.19 -19.88
C SER A 69 -6.03 -3.25 -20.77
N ILE A 70 -5.88 -1.94 -20.59
CA ILE A 70 -6.48 -0.91 -21.47
C ILE A 70 -5.42 -0.08 -22.21
N ALA A 71 -4.18 -0.02 -21.73
CA ALA A 71 -3.18 0.91 -22.25
C ALA A 71 -2.50 0.46 -23.55
N VAL A 72 -2.50 -0.84 -23.83
CA VAL A 72 -1.76 -1.48 -24.95
C VAL A 72 -2.61 -1.74 -26.20
N TRP A 73 -3.80 -1.13 -26.30
CA TRP A 73 -4.71 -1.34 -27.42
C TRP A 73 -4.72 -0.16 -28.37
N ASP A 74 -4.69 -0.45 -29.68
CA ASP A 74 -4.87 0.53 -30.75
C ASP A 74 -6.11 1.41 -30.54
N ASP A 75 -7.24 0.81 -30.18
CA ASP A 75 -8.49 1.52 -29.96
C ASP A 75 -8.38 2.55 -28.83
N SER A 76 -7.62 2.24 -27.77
CA SER A 76 -7.37 3.19 -26.68
C SER A 76 -6.60 4.41 -27.17
N VAL A 77 -5.57 4.20 -27.98
CA VAL A 77 -4.78 5.29 -28.56
C VAL A 77 -5.63 6.14 -29.51
N ILE A 78 -6.39 5.49 -30.41
CA ILE A 78 -7.23 6.16 -31.41
C ILE A 78 -8.30 7.01 -30.72
N ASN A 79 -9.06 6.43 -29.79
CA ASN A 79 -10.18 7.12 -29.15
C ASN A 79 -9.72 8.20 -28.18
N ALA A 80 -8.63 7.98 -27.42
CA ALA A 80 -8.07 9.00 -26.55
C ALA A 80 -7.54 10.21 -27.36
N LYS A 81 -6.83 9.98 -28.47
CA LYS A 81 -6.35 11.07 -29.34
C LYS A 81 -7.49 11.82 -30.04
N ALA A 82 -8.57 11.13 -30.39
CA ALA A 82 -9.77 11.73 -30.97
C ALA A 82 -10.60 12.52 -29.94
N GLY A 83 -10.29 12.40 -28.64
CA GLY A 83 -11.11 12.99 -27.58
C GLY A 83 -12.50 12.36 -27.50
N ASN A 84 -12.64 11.07 -27.86
CA ASN A 84 -13.91 10.36 -27.84
C ASN A 84 -14.31 10.03 -26.40
N VAL A 85 -14.97 10.99 -25.73
CA VAL A 85 -15.34 10.89 -24.31
C VAL A 85 -16.24 9.70 -24.04
N ASP A 86 -17.26 9.46 -24.85
CA ASP A 86 -18.19 8.35 -24.64
C ASP A 86 -17.46 6.99 -24.68
N TRP A 87 -16.55 6.81 -25.62
CA TRP A 87 -15.73 5.60 -25.67
C TRP A 87 -14.78 5.49 -24.46
N MET A 88 -14.14 6.59 -24.05
CA MET A 88 -13.27 6.58 -22.86
C MET A 88 -14.04 6.26 -21.58
N ILE A 89 -15.28 6.73 -21.45
CA ILE A 89 -16.18 6.39 -20.33
C ILE A 89 -16.33 4.87 -20.22
N ASP A 90 -16.66 4.23 -21.34
CA ASP A 90 -17.02 2.81 -21.37
C ASP A 90 -15.82 1.85 -21.36
N ASN A 91 -14.62 2.32 -21.73
CA ASN A 91 -13.47 1.42 -21.93
C ASN A 91 -12.25 1.76 -21.06
N ILE A 92 -12.03 3.04 -20.74
CA ILE A 92 -10.84 3.49 -19.99
C ILE A 92 -11.20 3.95 -18.57
N SER A 93 -12.44 4.41 -18.35
CA SER A 93 -12.79 5.20 -17.19
C SER A 93 -13.80 4.53 -16.28
N VAL A 94 -15.11 4.70 -16.51
CA VAL A 94 -16.14 4.20 -15.57
C VAL A 94 -16.08 2.68 -15.47
N TRP A 95 -15.68 2.01 -16.55
CA TRP A 95 -15.39 0.57 -16.52
C TRP A 95 -14.30 0.19 -15.51
N MET A 96 -13.16 0.90 -15.49
CA MET A 96 -12.08 0.70 -14.51
C MET A 96 -12.56 0.81 -13.06
N TYR A 97 -13.47 1.74 -12.78
CA TYR A 97 -14.09 1.85 -11.45
C TYR A 97 -15.00 0.64 -11.17
N SER A 98 -15.95 0.35 -12.06
CA SER A 98 -16.95 -0.68 -11.83
C SER A 98 -16.38 -2.11 -11.78
N TYR A 99 -15.30 -2.37 -12.52
CA TYR A 99 -14.71 -3.70 -12.68
C TYR A 99 -13.52 -3.94 -11.73
N TYR A 100 -12.56 -3.00 -11.66
CA TYR A 100 -11.35 -3.13 -10.85
C TYR A 100 -11.35 -2.28 -9.56
N GLY A 101 -12.31 -1.38 -9.40
CA GLY A 101 -12.38 -0.49 -8.24
C GLY A 101 -11.34 0.65 -8.27
N HIS A 102 -10.95 1.13 -9.46
CA HIS A 102 -10.08 2.32 -9.54
C HIS A 102 -10.87 3.59 -9.19
N ASP A 103 -10.53 4.23 -8.07
CA ASP A 103 -11.24 5.40 -7.56
C ASP A 103 -11.08 6.64 -8.45
N ARG A 104 -9.97 6.77 -9.18
CA ARG A 104 -9.68 7.93 -10.03
C ARG A 104 -9.01 7.49 -11.32
N VAL A 105 -9.49 8.02 -12.44
CA VAL A 105 -8.87 7.84 -13.75
C VAL A 105 -8.75 9.20 -14.43
N TYR A 106 -7.54 9.51 -14.90
CA TYR A 106 -7.25 10.69 -15.69
C TYR A 106 -6.58 10.26 -16.99
N VAL A 107 -6.94 10.91 -18.10
CA VAL A 107 -6.24 10.77 -19.37
C VAL A 107 -5.63 12.13 -19.70
N LEU A 108 -4.32 12.14 -19.94
CA LEU A 108 -3.56 13.34 -20.26
C LEU A 108 -3.11 13.30 -21.73
N ASP A 109 -3.12 14.44 -22.39
CA ASP A 109 -2.54 14.58 -23.73
C ASP A 109 -1.00 14.63 -23.69
N ALA A 110 -0.36 14.80 -24.85
CA ALA A 110 1.10 14.87 -24.94
C ALA A 110 1.73 16.12 -24.27
N ALA A 111 0.92 17.13 -23.93
CA ALA A 111 1.33 18.35 -23.25
C ALA A 111 0.93 18.34 -21.76
N ASP A 112 0.63 17.15 -21.21
CA ASP A 112 0.18 16.94 -19.84
C ASP A 112 -1.14 17.64 -19.47
N ARG A 113 -1.94 18.00 -20.47
CA ARG A 113 -3.26 18.60 -20.24
C ARG A 113 -4.31 17.49 -20.07
N PRO A 114 -5.21 17.61 -19.08
CA PRO A 114 -6.25 16.61 -18.88
C PRO A 114 -7.29 16.69 -20.01
N VAL A 115 -7.55 15.55 -20.65
CA VAL A 115 -8.61 15.40 -21.67
C VAL A 115 -9.79 14.58 -21.15
N HIS A 116 -9.58 13.80 -20.07
CA HIS A 116 -10.63 13.04 -19.41
C HIS A 116 -10.38 12.96 -17.91
N ALA A 117 -11.45 12.95 -17.12
CA ALA A 117 -11.39 12.79 -15.68
C ALA A 117 -12.60 12.01 -15.15
N MET A 118 -12.34 11.06 -14.26
CA MET A 118 -13.35 10.34 -13.51
C MET A 118 -12.91 10.18 -12.05
N ARG A 119 -13.87 10.31 -11.14
CA ARG A 119 -13.71 10.06 -9.72
C ARG A 119 -14.90 9.28 -9.19
N GLU A 120 -14.64 8.17 -8.51
CA GLU A 120 -15.64 7.29 -7.87
C GLU A 120 -16.78 6.90 -8.82
N GLY A 121 -16.43 6.56 -10.07
CA GLY A 121 -17.39 6.18 -11.12
C GLY A 121 -18.11 7.36 -11.79
N ASN A 122 -17.88 8.59 -11.36
CA ASN A 122 -18.51 9.79 -11.93
C ASN A 122 -17.55 10.52 -12.85
N VAL A 123 -18.00 10.79 -14.08
CA VAL A 123 -17.25 11.60 -15.05
C VAL A 123 -17.30 13.06 -14.62
N LEU A 124 -16.13 13.69 -14.57
CA LEU A 124 -15.95 15.08 -14.17
C LEU A 124 -15.43 15.91 -15.34
N ALA A 125 -15.51 17.23 -15.20
CA ALA A 125 -14.79 18.12 -16.12
C ALA A 125 -13.28 17.82 -16.04
N PRO A 126 -12.55 17.68 -17.18
CA PRO A 126 -11.13 17.35 -17.16
C PRO A 126 -10.28 18.31 -16.31
N ALA A 127 -10.67 19.59 -16.23
CA ALA A 127 -10.01 20.60 -15.40
C ALA A 127 -9.96 20.25 -13.90
N ARG A 128 -10.80 19.33 -13.41
CA ARG A 128 -10.75 18.83 -12.03
C ARG A 128 -9.47 18.07 -11.69
N TYR A 129 -8.73 17.61 -12.71
CA TYR A 129 -7.37 17.07 -12.54
C TYR A 129 -6.45 18.01 -11.75
N SER A 130 -6.62 19.34 -11.89
CA SER A 130 -5.82 20.35 -11.16
C SER A 130 -5.87 20.21 -9.64
N GLU A 131 -6.89 19.55 -9.08
CA GLU A 131 -6.98 19.25 -7.64
C GLU A 131 -5.91 18.22 -7.22
N ASP A 132 -5.60 17.26 -8.08
CA ASP A 132 -4.66 16.17 -7.81
C ASP A 132 -3.29 16.39 -8.47
N GLU A 133 -3.22 17.25 -9.49
CA GLU A 133 -2.04 17.51 -10.31
C GLU A 133 -0.76 17.72 -9.50
N PRO A 134 -0.71 18.55 -8.42
CA PRO A 134 0.52 18.75 -7.66
C PRO A 134 1.09 17.45 -7.05
N VAL A 135 0.23 16.50 -6.72
CA VAL A 135 0.60 15.20 -6.14
C VAL A 135 1.03 14.22 -7.24
N LEU A 136 0.37 14.27 -8.41
CA LEU A 136 0.59 13.34 -9.51
C LEU A 136 1.76 13.73 -10.43
N LEU A 137 2.04 15.02 -10.54
CA LEU A 137 3.01 15.60 -11.48
C LEU A 137 4.41 14.97 -11.42
N PRO A 138 5.01 14.70 -10.24
CA PRO A 138 6.34 14.09 -10.18
C PRO A 138 6.42 12.71 -10.86
N THR A 139 5.33 11.94 -10.80
CA THR A 139 5.25 10.62 -11.44
C THR A 139 4.91 10.75 -12.92
N VAL A 140 4.08 11.73 -13.32
CA VAL A 140 3.85 12.07 -14.74
C VAL A 140 5.18 12.44 -15.41
N GLU A 141 5.95 13.36 -14.82
CA GLU A 141 7.25 13.79 -15.35
C GLU A 141 8.26 12.63 -15.46
N ARG A 142 8.21 11.69 -14.51
CA ARG A 142 9.02 10.47 -14.53
C ARG A 142 8.70 9.61 -15.74
N VAL A 143 7.41 9.36 -16.02
CA VAL A 143 6.97 8.62 -17.21
C VAL A 143 7.32 9.37 -18.50
N ARG A 144 7.13 10.70 -18.54
CA ARG A 144 7.52 11.51 -19.70
C ARG A 144 9.00 11.44 -20.01
N ARG A 145 9.85 11.39 -18.98
CA ARG A 145 11.29 11.21 -19.15
C ARG A 145 11.60 9.81 -19.70
N LEU A 146 11.01 8.75 -19.14
CA LEU A 146 11.17 7.38 -19.63
C LEU A 146 10.81 7.25 -21.12
N ILE A 147 9.70 7.87 -21.55
CA ILE A 147 9.26 7.87 -22.96
C ILE A 147 10.27 8.59 -23.87
N ARG A 148 10.87 9.70 -23.42
CA ARG A 148 11.89 10.42 -24.20
C ARG A 148 13.18 9.60 -24.31
N GLU A 149 13.65 9.05 -23.18
CA GLU A 149 14.85 8.23 -23.13
C GLU A 149 14.70 6.96 -23.97
N SER A 150 13.54 6.30 -23.94
CA SER A 150 13.29 5.12 -24.77
C SER A 150 13.28 5.43 -26.26
N ALA A 151 12.73 6.58 -26.66
CA ALA A 151 12.74 7.02 -28.05
C ALA A 151 14.16 7.33 -28.56
N GLU A 152 15.10 7.61 -27.66
CA GLU A 152 16.53 7.80 -27.97
C GLU A 152 17.30 6.46 -28.00
N GLU A 153 16.85 5.44 -27.25
CA GLU A 153 17.48 4.12 -27.10
C GLU A 153 16.99 3.03 -28.08
N ASP A 154 16.04 3.33 -28.98
CA ASP A 154 15.39 2.43 -29.95
C ASP A 154 16.33 1.66 -30.92
N GLN A 155 17.66 1.69 -30.71
CA GLN A 155 18.67 0.95 -31.48
C GLN A 155 19.19 -0.34 -30.81
N ALA A 156 18.82 -0.68 -29.56
CA ALA A 156 19.49 -1.79 -28.83
C ALA A 156 18.61 -2.98 -28.35
N GLY A 157 17.27 -2.89 -28.40
CA GLY A 157 16.37 -4.04 -28.24
C GLY A 157 16.03 -4.46 -26.80
N GLY A 158 14.72 -4.47 -26.53
CA GLY A 158 14.07 -5.04 -25.34
C GLY A 158 12.79 -4.27 -24.99
N PRO A 159 11.72 -4.90 -24.46
CA PRO A 159 10.53 -4.17 -24.05
C PRO A 159 10.85 -3.26 -22.86
N VAL A 160 10.89 -1.94 -23.11
CA VAL A 160 11.04 -0.94 -22.06
C VAL A 160 9.70 -0.79 -21.35
N LYS A 161 9.65 -1.03 -20.04
CA LYS A 161 8.46 -0.74 -19.26
C LYS A 161 8.29 0.78 -19.12
N LEU A 162 7.41 1.36 -19.93
CA LEU A 162 7.14 2.80 -19.94
C LEU A 162 6.14 3.23 -18.85
N ALA A 163 6.13 2.57 -17.69
CA ALA A 163 5.19 2.87 -16.61
C ALA A 163 5.89 3.18 -15.30
N ALA A 164 5.28 4.06 -14.50
CA ALA A 164 5.74 4.35 -13.14
C ALA A 164 4.56 4.32 -12.17
N GLY A 165 4.80 3.70 -11.01
CA GLY A 165 3.88 3.72 -9.89
C GLY A 165 4.47 4.44 -8.68
N ASP A 166 3.60 4.90 -7.79
CA ASP A 166 3.98 5.52 -6.52
C ASP A 166 2.91 5.31 -5.43
N LEU A 167 3.27 5.56 -4.18
CA LEU A 167 2.33 5.69 -3.08
C LEU A 167 2.16 7.17 -2.75
N VAL A 168 0.97 7.67 -2.95
CA VAL A 168 0.64 9.09 -2.79
C VAL A 168 -0.45 9.28 -1.74
N GLU A 169 -0.66 10.52 -1.31
CA GLU A 169 -1.79 10.89 -0.48
C GLU A 169 -2.75 11.77 -1.28
N LEU A 170 -4.01 11.37 -1.37
CA LEU A 170 -5.08 12.14 -2.01
C LEU A 170 -6.21 12.33 -1.00
N ASP A 171 -6.61 13.57 -0.74
CA ASP A 171 -7.63 13.94 0.26
C ASP A 171 -7.39 13.31 1.65
N GLY A 172 -6.13 13.27 2.10
CA GLY A 172 -5.74 12.70 3.40
C GLY A 172 -5.81 11.16 3.46
N LYS A 173 -5.95 10.49 2.31
CA LYS A 173 -5.99 9.03 2.21
C LYS A 173 -4.80 8.52 1.38
N PRO A 174 -4.13 7.44 1.82
CA PRO A 174 -3.11 6.80 1.00
C PRO A 174 -3.75 6.19 -0.26
N ALA A 175 -3.10 6.38 -1.41
CA ALA A 175 -3.53 5.89 -2.70
C ALA A 175 -2.35 5.28 -3.47
N ILE A 176 -2.63 4.24 -4.24
CA ILE A 176 -1.67 3.68 -5.21
C ILE A 176 -1.86 4.42 -6.51
N LEU A 177 -0.81 5.10 -6.95
CA LEU A 177 -0.73 5.76 -8.25
C LEU A 177 -0.04 4.84 -9.25
N SER A 178 -0.58 4.74 -10.45
CA SER A 178 0.08 4.13 -11.60
C SER A 178 -0.17 4.97 -12.85
N ILE A 179 0.90 5.26 -13.59
CA ILE A 179 0.87 6.05 -14.82
C ILE A 179 1.59 5.27 -15.90
N MET A 180 0.91 5.13 -17.05
CA MET A 180 1.37 4.40 -18.23
C MET A 180 0.93 5.18 -19.48
N PRO A 181 1.76 5.27 -20.54
CA PRO A 181 1.33 5.82 -21.81
C PRO A 181 0.34 4.87 -22.49
N LEU A 182 -0.58 5.44 -23.26
CA LEU A 182 -1.34 4.68 -24.24
C LEU A 182 -0.44 4.45 -25.46
N VAL A 183 -0.14 3.18 -25.73
CA VAL A 183 0.72 2.76 -26.85
C VAL A 183 0.06 1.59 -27.59
N PRO A 184 0.20 1.52 -28.93
CA PRO A 184 -0.17 0.33 -29.71
C PRO A 184 0.55 -0.95 -29.28
#